data_AF-A0A0C2GQW9-F1
#
_entry.id   AF-A0A0C2GQW9-F1
#
_cell.length_a   1.000
_cell.length_b   1.000
_cell.length_c   1.000
_cell.angle_alpha   90.00
_cell.angle_beta   90.00
_cell.angle_gamma   90.00
#
_symmetry.space_group_name_H-M   'P 1'
#
loop_
_entity.id
_entity.type
_entity.pdbx_description
1 polymer ?
#
loop_
_entity_poly.entity_id
_entity_poly.type
_entity_poly.pdbx_seq_one_letter_code
_entity_poly.pdbx_strand_id
1 'polypeptide(L)'
;MPLKSRADLKDPHTDDSWDKFYFPLKMWLYGGNVSSFLANGFKELWENKRMRDEFQKTIASGIDKVLITGHYVGGALATLVAHDIVADNRAENKDVTVITLGQMMVGDEEFAKAYEEQVQLSAGTRVDAIFTPI
;
A
#
# COMPACT_ATOMS: atom_id res chain seq x y z
N MET A 1 0.23 -18.21 49.28
CA MET A 1 0.40 -18.88 47.98
C MET A 1 0.18 -17.82 46.89
N PRO A 2 1.22 -17.32 46.20
CA PRO A 2 1.02 -16.39 45.10
C PRO A 2 0.85 -17.18 43.79
N LEU A 3 -0.21 -16.85 43.03
CA LEU A 3 -0.48 -17.40 41.70
C LEU A 3 0.62 -16.96 40.73
N LYS A 4 1.36 -17.93 40.17
CA LYS A 4 2.20 -17.71 38.98
C LYS A 4 1.31 -17.78 37.74
N SER A 5 1.03 -16.63 37.14
CA SER A 5 0.56 -16.59 35.75
C SER A 5 1.22 -15.41 35.04
N ARG A 6 2.46 -15.60 34.60
CA ARG A 6 2.94 -14.97 33.38
C ARG A 6 3.20 -16.12 32.42
N ALA A 7 2.45 -16.15 31.32
CA ALA A 7 2.87 -16.94 30.18
C ALA A 7 4.28 -16.46 29.81
N ASP A 8 5.20 -17.40 29.58
CA ASP A 8 6.51 -17.10 29.00
C ASP A 8 6.29 -16.59 27.57
N LEU A 9 5.94 -15.31 27.45
CA LEU A 9 5.98 -14.61 26.19
C LEU A 9 7.46 -14.47 25.84
N LYS A 10 7.87 -15.10 24.74
CA LYS A 10 9.19 -14.87 24.14
C LYS A 10 9.39 -13.37 23.99
N ASP A 11 10.61 -12.89 24.23
CA ASP A 11 10.96 -11.49 24.01
C ASP A 11 10.38 -11.01 22.68
N PRO A 12 9.76 -9.81 22.64
CA PRO A 12 9.26 -9.26 21.38
C PRO A 12 10.42 -9.26 20.39
N HIS A 13 10.18 -9.82 19.21
CA HIS A 13 11.14 -9.80 18.11
C HIS A 13 11.69 -8.38 17.99
N THR A 14 13.03 -8.24 18.04
CA THR A 14 13.68 -6.93 18.02
C THR A 14 13.29 -6.16 16.76
N ASP A 15 13.06 -4.87 16.91
CA ASP A 15 12.61 -3.96 15.84
C ASP A 15 13.51 -4.03 14.58
N ASP A 16 14.80 -4.34 14.77
CA ASP A 16 15.80 -4.61 13.71
C ASP A 16 15.34 -5.58 12.61
N SER A 17 14.43 -6.51 12.94
CA SER A 17 13.91 -7.50 11.98
C SER A 17 12.95 -6.90 10.95
N TRP A 18 12.19 -5.88 11.34
CA TRP A 18 11.22 -5.21 10.48
C TRP A 18 11.91 -4.24 9.54
N ASP A 19 12.92 -3.52 10.02
CA ASP A 19 13.66 -2.57 9.19
C ASP A 19 14.37 -3.28 8.02
N LYS A 20 14.98 -4.42 8.30
CA LYS A 20 15.61 -5.24 7.26
C LYS A 20 14.61 -5.73 6.19
N PHE A 21 13.35 -5.88 6.55
CA PHE A 21 12.30 -6.40 5.66
C PHE A 21 11.65 -5.29 4.84
N TYR A 22 11.45 -4.11 5.43
CA TYR A 22 10.76 -2.99 4.79
C TYR A 22 11.67 -2.05 4.00
N PHE A 23 12.91 -1.84 4.44
CA PHE A 23 13.77 -0.78 3.91
C PHE A 23 14.55 -1.07 2.63
N PRO A 24 14.78 -2.31 2.12
CA PRO A 24 15.35 -2.42 0.79
C PRO A 24 14.33 -1.84 -0.19
N LEU A 25 14.61 -0.66 -0.74
CA LEU A 25 13.74 0.00 -1.70
C LEU A 25 14.01 -0.51 -3.12
N LYS A 26 12.97 -0.53 -3.95
CA LYS A 26 13.03 -0.84 -5.37
C LYS A 26 12.38 0.29 -6.15
N MET A 27 12.98 0.59 -7.30
CA MET A 27 12.42 1.55 -8.24
C MET A 27 10.97 1.18 -8.58
N TRP A 28 10.08 2.14 -8.41
CA TRP A 28 8.67 2.02 -8.74
C TRP A 28 8.42 2.54 -10.14
N LEU A 29 7.59 1.84 -10.92
CA LEU A 29 7.37 2.13 -12.33
C LEU A 29 6.90 3.58 -12.59
N TYR A 30 6.14 4.13 -11.64
CA TYR A 30 5.50 5.43 -11.77
C TYR A 30 6.21 6.55 -10.99
N GLY A 31 7.44 6.31 -10.52
CA GLY A 31 8.28 7.32 -9.86
C GLY A 31 8.72 6.94 -8.44
N GLY A 32 9.95 7.34 -8.11
CA GLY A 32 10.60 7.06 -6.83
C GLY A 32 10.87 5.60 -6.55
N ASN A 33 11.03 5.25 -5.27
CA ASN A 33 11.26 3.89 -4.83
C ASN A 33 10.28 3.48 -3.73
N VAL A 34 9.89 2.21 -3.74
CA VAL A 34 8.96 1.62 -2.77
C VAL A 34 9.61 0.44 -2.05
N SER A 35 9.09 0.07 -0.88
CA SER A 35 9.54 -1.12 -0.14
C SER A 35 9.54 -2.36 -1.05
N SER A 36 10.65 -3.10 -1.07
CA SER A 36 10.75 -4.36 -1.81
C SER A 36 9.66 -5.35 -1.43
N PHE A 37 9.31 -5.39 -0.15
CA PHE A 37 8.24 -6.27 0.35
C PHE A 37 6.90 -5.90 -0.29
N LEU A 38 6.56 -4.61 -0.31
CA LEU A 38 5.31 -4.13 -0.91
C LEU A 38 5.31 -4.30 -2.43
N ALA A 39 6.41 -4.01 -3.12
CA ALA A 39 6.54 -4.25 -4.56
C ALA A 39 6.36 -5.73 -4.93
N ASN A 40 6.96 -6.63 -4.16
CA ASN A 40 6.79 -8.07 -4.36
C ASN A 40 5.35 -8.50 -4.06
N GLY A 41 4.75 -8.00 -2.98
CA GLY A 41 3.35 -8.29 -2.63
C GLY A 41 2.37 -7.80 -3.69
N PHE A 42 2.59 -6.60 -4.21
CA PHE A 42 1.86 -6.04 -5.34
C PHE A 42 1.99 -6.96 -6.56
N LYS A 43 3.21 -7.28 -6.99
CA LYS A 43 3.45 -8.17 -8.13
C LYS A 43 2.74 -9.51 -7.98
N GLU A 44 2.86 -10.14 -6.81
CA GLU A 44 2.25 -11.44 -6.57
C GLU A 44 0.72 -11.40 -6.59
N LEU A 45 0.11 -10.44 -5.91
CA LEU A 45 -1.35 -10.37 -5.79
C LEU A 45 -2.00 -9.72 -7.02
N TRP A 46 -1.50 -8.56 -7.41
CA TRP A 46 -2.05 -7.73 -8.47
C TRP A 46 -1.79 -8.32 -9.86
N GLU A 47 -0.51 -8.61 -10.15
CA GLU A 47 -0.09 -9.00 -11.49
C GLU A 47 -0.18 -10.52 -11.72
N ASN A 48 0.39 -11.32 -10.80
CA ASN A 48 0.53 -12.76 -11.01
C ASN A 48 -0.75 -13.54 -10.66
N LYS A 49 -1.50 -13.11 -9.63
CA LYS A 49 -2.71 -13.80 -9.15
C LYS A 49 -4.01 -13.26 -9.72
N ARG A 50 -3.94 -12.64 -10.92
CA ARG A 50 -5.10 -12.25 -11.75
C ARG A 50 -6.01 -11.16 -11.17
N MET A 51 -5.67 -10.52 -10.05
CA MET A 51 -6.52 -9.44 -9.51
C MET A 51 -6.66 -8.29 -10.51
N ARG A 52 -5.58 -7.94 -11.22
CA ARG A 52 -5.64 -6.94 -12.30
C ARG A 52 -6.56 -7.36 -13.44
N ASP A 53 -6.53 -8.63 -13.83
CA ASP A 53 -7.38 -9.13 -14.92
C ASP A 53 -8.86 -9.09 -14.54
N GLU A 54 -9.20 -9.49 -13.32
CA GLU A 54 -10.58 -9.43 -12.82
C GLU A 54 -11.05 -7.98 -12.62
N PHE A 55 -10.15 -7.08 -12.19
CA PHE A 55 -10.41 -5.64 -12.16
C PHE A 55 -10.76 -5.11 -13.55
N GLN A 56 -9.94 -5.41 -14.57
CA GLN A 56 -10.18 -4.95 -15.94
C GLN A 56 -11.49 -5.47 -16.52
N LYS A 57 -11.84 -6.74 -16.26
CA LYS A 57 -13.15 -7.29 -16.65
C LYS A 57 -14.30 -6.56 -15.97
N THR A 58 -14.13 -6.21 -14.70
CA THR A 58 -15.14 -5.48 -13.91
C THR A 58 -15.36 -4.09 -14.50
N ILE A 59 -14.29 -3.33 -14.78
CA ILE A 59 -14.38 -2.02 -15.43
C ILE A 59 -15.02 -2.12 -16.81
N ALA A 60 -14.61 -3.10 -17.62
CA ALA A 60 -15.17 -3.34 -18.95
C ALA A 60 -16.67 -3.71 -18.94
N SER A 61 -17.21 -4.17 -17.80
CA SER A 61 -18.64 -4.46 -17.64
C SER A 61 -19.49 -3.22 -17.36
N GLY A 62 -18.88 -2.04 -17.27
CA GLY A 62 -19.56 -0.75 -17.08
C GLY A 62 -19.55 -0.21 -15.65
N ILE A 63 -18.78 -0.82 -14.75
CA ILE A 63 -18.51 -0.27 -13.41
C ILE A 63 -17.38 0.76 -13.55
N ASP A 64 -17.66 2.02 -13.23
CA ASP A 64 -16.72 3.13 -13.35
C ASP A 64 -16.14 3.57 -12.00
N LYS A 65 -16.92 3.46 -10.91
CA LYS A 65 -16.47 3.82 -9.55
C LYS A 65 -15.65 2.70 -8.89
N VAL A 66 -14.44 3.05 -8.44
CA VAL A 66 -13.50 2.13 -7.81
C VAL A 66 -13.24 2.58 -6.36
N LEU A 67 -13.57 1.72 -5.40
CA LEU A 67 -13.15 1.88 -4.01
C LEU A 67 -12.00 0.92 -3.71
N ILE A 68 -10.86 1.47 -3.30
CA ILE A 68 -9.69 0.70 -2.86
C ILE A 68 -9.50 0.95 -1.37
N THR A 69 -9.39 -0.13 -0.60
CA THR A 69 -9.20 -0.03 0.85
C THR A 69 -8.22 -1.07 1.36
N GLY A 70 -7.64 -0.79 2.53
CA GLY A 70 -6.76 -1.71 3.21
C GLY A 70 -6.33 -1.21 4.58
N HIS A 71 -5.93 -2.15 5.44
CA HIS A 71 -5.43 -1.88 6.78
C HIS A 71 -3.93 -2.20 6.85
N TYR A 72 -3.14 -1.32 7.48
CA TYR A 72 -1.71 -1.53 7.70
C TYR A 72 -0.94 -1.81 6.39
N VAL A 73 -0.33 -3.00 6.25
CA VAL A 73 0.29 -3.48 4.99
C VAL A 73 -0.70 -3.46 3.81
N GLY A 74 -1.96 -3.83 4.06
CA GLY A 74 -2.99 -3.79 3.03
C GLY A 74 -3.30 -2.37 2.57
N GLY A 75 -3.18 -1.37 3.46
CA GLY A 75 -3.30 0.04 3.11
C GLY A 75 -2.17 0.48 2.18
N ALA A 76 -0.94 0.07 2.47
CA ALA A 76 0.20 0.33 1.61
C ALA A 76 0.06 -0.33 0.21
N LEU A 77 -0.46 -1.56 0.15
CA LEU A 77 -0.78 -2.21 -1.13
C LEU A 77 -1.92 -1.52 -1.88
N ALA A 78 -2.95 -1.05 -1.17
CA ALA A 78 -4.03 -0.27 -1.75
C ALA A 78 -3.50 1.01 -2.43
N THR A 79 -2.54 1.70 -1.80
CA THR A 79 -1.84 2.85 -2.38
C THR A 79 -1.12 2.49 -3.67
N LEU A 80 -0.37 1.37 -3.72
CA LEU A 80 0.30 0.92 -4.94
C LEU A 80 -0.68 0.57 -6.07
N VAL A 81 -1.79 -0.10 -5.75
CA VAL A 81 -2.84 -0.42 -6.73
C VAL A 81 -3.50 0.85 -7.26
N ALA A 82 -3.81 1.81 -6.40
CA ALA A 82 -4.38 3.09 -6.81
C ALA A 82 -3.45 3.84 -7.77
N HIS A 83 -2.15 3.86 -7.47
CA HIS A 83 -1.15 4.47 -8.34
C HIS A 83 -1.13 3.77 -9.71
N ASP A 84 -1.05 2.43 -9.75
CA ASP A 84 -1.00 1.66 -11.00
C ASP A 84 -2.21 1.90 -11.91
N ILE A 85 -3.43 1.87 -11.36
CA ILE A 85 -4.62 1.98 -12.19
C ILE A 85 -4.84 3.40 -12.73
N VAL A 86 -4.43 4.43 -11.98
CA VAL A 86 -4.56 5.83 -12.41
C VAL A 86 -3.43 6.19 -13.38
N ALA A 87 -2.18 5.83 -13.05
CA ALA A 87 -1.02 6.11 -13.88
C ALA A 87 -1.10 5.44 -15.26
N ASP A 88 -1.63 4.22 -15.31
CA ASP A 88 -1.83 3.48 -16.56
C ASP A 88 -3.15 3.80 -17.27
N ASN A 89 -3.93 4.78 -16.79
CA ASN A 89 -5.23 5.15 -17.34
C ASN A 89 -6.24 3.98 -17.40
N ARG A 90 -6.16 3.04 -16.46
CA ARG A 90 -7.13 1.93 -16.31
C ARG A 90 -8.40 2.37 -15.57
N ALA A 91 -8.32 3.44 -14.80
CA ALA A 91 -9.45 4.13 -14.21
C ALA A 91 -9.17 5.64 -14.20
N GLU A 92 -10.20 6.46 -14.39
CA GLU A 92 -10.07 7.90 -14.23
C GLU A 92 -9.90 8.25 -12.76
N ASN A 93 -8.96 9.15 -12.44
CA ASN A 93 -8.68 9.58 -11.07
C ASN A 93 -9.95 9.99 -10.29
N LYS A 94 -10.85 10.74 -10.94
CA LYS A 94 -12.13 11.21 -10.35
C LYS A 94 -13.08 10.08 -9.90
N ASP A 95 -12.86 8.87 -10.40
CA ASP A 95 -13.67 7.70 -10.13
C ASP A 95 -13.01 6.73 -9.13
N VAL A 96 -11.77 7.02 -8.72
CA VAL A 96 -11.01 6.23 -7.74
C VAL A 96 -11.09 6.87 -6.36
N THR A 97 -11.56 6.09 -5.38
CA THR A 97 -11.55 6.47 -3.96
C THR A 97 -10.64 5.53 -3.18
N VAL A 98 -9.72 6.09 -2.40
CA VAL A 98 -8.75 5.32 -1.61
C VAL A 98 -8.96 5.61 -0.13
N ILE A 99 -9.24 4.56 0.64
CA ILE A 99 -9.44 4.66 2.10
C ILE A 99 -8.53 3.63 2.78
N THR A 100 -7.46 4.10 3.42
CA THR A 100 -6.55 3.25 4.18
C THR A 100 -6.69 3.46 5.69
N LEU A 101 -6.38 2.42 6.47
CA LEU A 101 -6.47 2.44 7.92
C LEU A 101 -5.11 2.07 8.52
N GLY A 102 -4.46 3.02 9.21
CA GLY A 102 -3.15 2.79 9.84
C GLY A 102 -2.08 2.34 8.86
N GLN A 103 -2.09 2.84 7.63
CA GLN A 103 -1.13 2.44 6.60
C GLN A 103 0.30 2.67 7.05
N MET A 104 1.18 1.72 6.72
CA MET A 104 2.62 1.90 6.88
C MET A 104 3.20 2.72 5.72
N MET A 105 4.42 3.24 5.89
CA MET A 105 5.13 3.92 4.81
C MET A 105 5.32 2.99 3.60
N VAL A 106 5.14 3.54 2.40
CA VAL A 106 5.15 2.77 1.15
C VAL A 106 6.50 2.88 0.43
N GLY A 107 7.06 4.09 0.39
CA GLY A 107 8.23 4.43 -0.40
C GLY A 107 8.88 5.72 0.06
N ASP A 108 9.79 6.23 -0.77
CA ASP A 108 10.54 7.46 -0.52
C ASP A 108 9.77 8.74 -0.89
N GLU A 109 10.44 9.89 -0.71
CA GLU A 109 9.94 11.23 -1.03
C GLU A 109 9.51 11.37 -2.50
N GLU A 110 10.27 10.77 -3.41
CA GLU A 110 9.96 10.82 -4.83
C GLU A 110 8.70 10.02 -5.15
N PHE A 111 8.52 8.85 -4.54
CA PHE A 111 7.31 8.05 -4.72
C PHE A 111 6.08 8.81 -4.23
N ALA A 112 6.16 9.44 -3.07
CA ALA A 112 5.03 10.15 -2.50
C ALA A 112 4.61 11.36 -3.34
N LYS A 113 5.59 12.14 -3.84
CA LYS A 113 5.31 13.24 -4.77
C LYS A 113 4.64 12.73 -6.04
N ALA A 114 5.18 11.68 -6.65
CA ALA A 114 4.59 11.07 -7.84
C ALA A 114 3.15 10.58 -7.59
N TYR A 115 2.90 9.99 -6.42
CA TYR A 115 1.57 9.55 -6.02
C TYR A 115 0.59 10.72 -5.86
N GLU A 116 0.98 11.80 -5.18
CA GLU A 116 0.13 12.98 -4.96
C GLU A 116 -0.19 13.74 -6.24
N GLU A 117 0.76 13.79 -7.18
CA GLU A 117 0.55 14.40 -8.49
C GLU A 117 -0.50 13.64 -9.31
N GLN A 118 -0.57 12.31 -9.15
CA GLN A 118 -1.38 11.45 -10.00
C GLN A 118 -2.69 11.00 -9.37
N VAL A 119 -2.77 10.82 -8.05
CA VAL A 119 -3.94 10.28 -7.33
C VAL A 119 -4.47 11.35 -6.38
N GLN A 120 -5.62 11.95 -6.71
CA GLN A 120 -6.22 12.98 -5.85
C GLN A 120 -6.85 12.30 -4.64
N LEU A 121 -6.36 12.64 -3.46
CA LEU A 121 -6.80 12.05 -2.21
C LEU A 121 -8.27 12.43 -1.93
N SER A 122 -9.14 11.43 -1.86
CA SER A 122 -10.48 11.56 -1.28
C SER A 122 -10.41 11.35 0.25
N ALA A 123 -11.29 12.05 0.97
CA ALA A 123 -11.20 12.31 2.41
C ALA A 123 -10.86 11.08 3.28
N GLY A 124 -9.76 11.19 4.05
CA GLY A 124 -9.30 10.18 5.02
C GLY A 124 -7.81 9.88 4.91
N THR A 125 -7.20 10.15 3.76
CA THR A 125 -5.78 9.90 3.51
C THR A 125 -5.00 11.20 3.75
N ARG A 126 -4.36 11.34 4.92
CA ARG A 126 -3.32 12.37 5.11
C ARG A 126 -1.98 11.80 4.63
N VAL A 127 -1.33 12.56 3.75
CA VAL A 127 0.05 12.38 3.28
C VAL A 127 1.03 12.11 4.43
N ASP A 128 0.72 12.63 5.61
CA ASP A 128 1.49 12.50 6.85
C ASP A 128 1.82 11.03 7.22
N ALA A 129 0.99 10.05 6.79
CA ALA A 129 1.24 8.62 7.03
C ALA A 129 2.33 8.01 6.10
N ILE A 130 2.76 8.73 5.06
CA ILE A 130 3.83 8.33 4.16
C ILE A 130 5.20 8.85 4.67
N PHE A 131 5.22 9.92 5.50
CA PHE A 131 6.44 10.52 6.06
C PHE A 131 6.37 10.75 7.57
N THR A 132 6.21 9.70 8.36
CA THR A 132 6.61 9.82 9.77
C THR A 132 7.83 8.92 10.02
N PRO A 133 9.06 9.48 10.03
CA PRO A 133 10.17 8.81 10.68
C PRO A 133 9.80 8.65 12.16
N ILE A 134 10.02 7.47 12.71
CA ILE A 134 9.99 7.25 14.16
C ILE A 134 11.21 7.92 14.78
#